data_AF-A0A8R1HJR1-F1
#
_entry.id   AF-A0A8R1HJR1-F1
#
_cell.length_a   1.000
_cell.length_b   1.000
_cell.length_c   1.000
_cell.angle_alpha   90.00
_cell.angle_beta   90.00
_cell.angle_gamma   90.00
#
_symmetry.space_group_name_H-M   'P 1'
#
loop_
_entity.id
_entity.type
_entity.pdbx_description
1 polymer ?
#
loop_
_entity_poly.entity_id
_entity_poly.type
_entity_poly.pdbx_seq_one_letter_code
_entity_poly.pdbx_strand_id
1 'polypeptide(L)'
;MRVTILGNNLAARHFVKYLSICHQTVQISLWTYDDVNYPEFDTVATCLRYYGMKNLPNSLLAADVVVNLHECTDFSLLPDVEKLQVHNVEVIRSVLFHNNGPLIHLSTPFLQCSNVWPNVYEPERDPAVFSAQWPFPEYCASKFEAEELVKATSNDCYIVRCVPTYGEGDDCSILTDLIYFSNDKMVVSIGDDDGHMQMAYAGNVSVAIWSAVCRLLSQSTSLDLNESFDDELSDLLHSAENSFKYQELEESTVSKKPVGLYVIKEDDENQEGYRARHNTVRTSFDDTESRKCEDELMTEEGEVFDQDTTMPTQLVAKPGLMNLSIINEESFAVDKKRIFEIFLINDETPKKTVYNTYSPLLYNGKRLRSATQLSFIPLYYVYLFFSMVVQFAIKLLGPLKFAAMLPNPSFLYFYFHHWTFFNSTKSLLMLGYKPDFDFKECVSNSVMHYREMRKKDVRLFSWQNSIHEIPSTSGSVVVK
;
A
#
# COMPACT_ATOMS: atom_id res chain seq x y z
N MET A 1 23.93 16.29 7.96
CA MET A 1 22.53 16.09 7.58
C MET A 1 21.79 15.43 8.74
N ARG A 2 20.61 15.93 9.09
CA ARG A 2 19.71 15.38 10.10
C ARG A 2 18.42 14.90 9.43
N VAL A 3 18.11 13.62 9.62
CA VAL A 3 16.87 12.99 9.14
C VAL A 3 15.98 12.73 10.34
N THR A 4 14.76 13.24 10.31
CA THR A 4 13.74 12.86 11.29
C THR A 4 12.91 11.72 10.74
N ILE A 5 12.83 10.62 11.47
CA ILE A 5 12.04 9.43 11.10
C ILE A 5 10.90 9.31 12.10
N LEU A 6 9.67 9.25 11.61
CA LEU A 6 8.48 9.06 12.45
C LEU A 6 7.96 7.64 12.26
N GLY A 7 7.70 6.94 13.36
CA GLY A 7 7.11 5.59 13.35
C GLY A 7 8.06 4.49 13.81
N ASN A 8 7.47 3.33 14.07
CA ASN A 8 8.11 2.14 14.61
C ASN A 8 7.74 0.86 13.84
N ASN A 9 7.06 0.98 12.70
CA ASN A 9 6.72 -0.16 11.86
C ASN A 9 7.97 -0.80 11.24
N LEU A 10 7.80 -1.95 10.58
CA LEU A 10 8.90 -2.70 9.99
C LEU A 10 9.75 -1.86 9.03
N ALA A 11 9.12 -1.02 8.20
CA ALA A 11 9.82 -0.12 7.28
C ALA A 11 10.68 0.91 8.04
N ALA A 12 10.15 1.54 9.10
CA ALA A 12 10.90 2.49 9.92
C ALA A 12 12.09 1.83 10.63
N ARG A 13 11.88 0.62 11.17
CA ARG A 13 12.92 -0.14 11.87
C ARG A 13 14.08 -0.48 10.94
N HIS A 14 13.77 -0.96 9.73
CA HIS A 14 14.77 -1.24 8.69
C HIS A 14 15.44 0.03 8.18
N PHE A 15 14.71 1.13 8.03
CA PHE A 15 15.27 2.38 7.53
C PHE A 15 16.27 2.99 8.52
N VAL A 16 15.96 3.00 9.81
CA VAL A 16 16.91 3.42 10.86
C VAL A 16 18.18 2.54 10.84
N LYS A 17 18.01 1.22 10.75
CA LYS A 17 19.13 0.27 10.65
C LYS A 17 19.97 0.53 9.40
N TYR A 18 19.34 0.72 8.24
CA TYR A 18 20.01 1.04 6.98
C TYR A 18 20.85 2.31 7.08
N LEU A 19 20.28 3.41 7.60
CA LEU A 19 21.04 4.66 7.80
C LEU A 19 22.21 4.47 8.77
N SER A 20 22.03 3.71 9.85
CA SER A 20 23.10 3.47 10.82
C SER A 20 24.29 2.70 10.25
N ILE A 21 24.04 1.80 9.30
CA ILE A 21 25.07 0.94 8.70
C ILE A 21 25.71 1.65 7.50
N CYS A 22 24.90 2.14 6.57
CA CYS A 22 25.32 2.66 5.27
C CYS A 22 25.66 4.15 5.31
N HIS A 23 25.10 4.91 6.26
CA HIS A 23 25.18 6.37 6.30
C HIS A 23 25.50 6.90 7.71
N GLN A 24 26.59 6.41 8.31
CA GLN A 24 27.00 6.70 9.70
C GLN A 24 27.18 8.19 10.03
N THR A 25 27.32 9.07 9.04
CA THR A 25 27.45 10.52 9.22
C THR A 25 26.08 11.23 9.38
N VAL A 26 24.98 10.53 9.12
CA VAL A 26 23.61 11.05 9.26
C VAL A 26 23.21 11.03 10.73
N GLN A 27 22.77 12.19 11.22
CA GLN A 27 22.12 12.28 12.53
C GLN A 27 20.66 11.87 12.39
N ILE A 28 20.21 10.93 13.20
CA ILE A 28 18.84 10.40 13.16
C ILE A 28 18.08 10.99 14.34
N SER A 29 16.92 11.59 14.07
CA SER A 29 15.94 11.93 15.11
C SER A 29 14.74 11.01 14.94
N LEU A 30 14.62 9.99 15.79
CA LEU A 30 13.55 9.02 15.75
C LEU A 30 12.43 9.45 16.68
N TRP A 31 11.20 9.46 16.17
CA TRP A 31 10.00 9.66 16.96
C TRP A 31 9.08 8.43 16.88
N THR A 32 8.60 7.99 18.03
CA THR A 32 7.57 6.95 18.14
C THR A 32 6.34 7.50 18.87
N TYR A 33 5.16 7.00 18.51
CA TYR A 33 3.94 7.42 19.20
C TYR A 33 3.88 6.86 20.63
N ASP A 34 4.32 5.61 20.81
CA ASP A 34 4.38 4.93 22.10
C ASP A 34 5.77 5.04 22.74
N ASP A 35 5.83 4.71 24.04
CA ASP A 35 7.06 4.60 24.84
C ASP A 35 7.57 3.15 24.86
N VAL A 36 7.25 2.36 23.82
CA VAL A 36 7.76 1.00 23.72
C VAL A 36 9.25 1.07 23.42
N ASN A 37 10.06 0.37 24.23
CA ASN A 37 11.48 0.29 23.93
C ASN A 37 11.71 -0.66 22.76
N TYR A 38 12.46 -0.18 21.77
CA TYR A 38 12.90 -0.93 20.59
C TYR A 38 14.41 -1.18 20.72
N PRO A 39 14.82 -2.33 21.28
CA PRO A 39 16.22 -2.57 21.65
C PRO A 39 17.19 -2.52 20.46
N GLU A 40 16.70 -2.80 19.26
CA GLU A 40 17.45 -2.63 18.02
C GLU A 40 17.94 -1.20 17.79
N PHE A 41 17.21 -0.19 18.27
CA PHE A 41 17.63 1.20 18.16
C PHE A 41 18.70 1.56 19.19
N ASP A 42 18.78 0.88 20.34
CA ASP A 42 19.72 1.15 21.44
C ASP A 42 21.18 1.13 21.00
N THR A 43 21.48 0.35 19.96
CA THR A 43 22.82 0.21 19.41
C THR A 43 23.24 1.32 18.45
N VAL A 44 22.31 2.20 18.04
CA VAL A 44 22.54 3.26 17.06
C VAL A 44 22.97 4.56 17.74
N ALA A 45 24.27 4.83 17.78
CA ALA A 45 24.86 5.98 18.47
C ALA A 45 24.39 7.35 17.92
N THR A 46 24.00 7.43 16.65
CA THR A 46 23.56 8.68 16.01
C THR A 46 22.06 8.97 16.16
N CYS A 47 21.33 8.11 16.89
CA CYS A 47 19.87 8.16 17.01
C CYS A 47 19.43 8.88 18.30
N LEU A 48 18.89 10.09 18.15
CA LEU A 48 18.16 10.82 19.18
C LEU A 48 16.71 10.33 19.20
N ARG A 49 16.19 9.95 20.36
CA ARG A 49 14.85 9.35 20.48
C ARG A 49 13.87 10.26 21.20
N TYR A 50 12.67 10.32 20.64
CA TYR A 50 11.54 11.09 21.15
C TYR A 50 10.31 10.19 21.16
N TYR A 51 9.48 10.31 22.18
CA TYR A 51 8.25 9.52 22.28
C TYR A 51 7.05 10.40 22.62
N GLY A 52 5.91 10.05 22.05
CA GLY A 52 4.62 10.68 22.28
C GLY A 52 4.45 12.05 21.61
N MET A 53 3.19 12.46 21.45
CA MET A 53 2.82 13.69 20.73
C MET A 53 3.45 14.96 21.32
N LYS A 54 3.70 15.01 22.65
CA LYS A 54 4.33 16.17 23.31
C LYS A 54 5.76 16.43 22.82
N ASN A 55 6.49 15.38 22.43
CA ASN A 55 7.87 15.48 21.97
C ASN A 55 7.99 15.49 20.45
N LEU A 56 6.88 15.38 19.70
CA LEU A 56 6.90 15.46 18.24
C LEU A 56 7.57 16.76 17.74
N PRO A 57 7.27 17.97 18.27
CA PRO A 57 7.93 19.19 17.81
C PRO A 57 9.45 19.17 18.03
N ASN A 58 9.91 18.59 19.16
CA ASN A 58 11.33 18.46 19.45
C ASN A 58 12.03 17.51 18.47
N SER A 59 11.36 16.45 18.04
CA SER A 59 11.90 15.51 17.05
C SER A 59 12.05 16.11 15.65
N LEU A 60 11.23 17.11 15.32
CA LEU A 60 11.24 17.81 14.02
C LEU A 60 12.26 18.97 14.00
N LEU A 61 12.85 19.31 15.16
CA LEU A 61 13.73 20.46 15.29
C LEU A 61 15.05 20.27 14.52
N ALA A 62 15.30 21.20 13.60
CA ALA A 62 16.45 21.22 12.69
C ALA A 62 16.56 19.96 11.80
N ALA A 63 15.42 19.34 11.46
CA ALA A 63 15.37 18.30 10.44
C ALA A 63 15.70 18.90 9.05
N ASP A 64 16.63 18.30 8.31
CA ASP A 64 16.83 18.63 6.90
C ASP A 64 15.72 18.01 6.03
N VAL A 65 15.21 16.85 6.46
CA VAL A 65 14.08 16.13 5.85
C VAL A 65 13.34 15.35 6.93
N VAL A 66 12.02 15.29 6.80
CA VAL A 66 11.15 14.45 7.63
C VAL A 66 10.68 13.26 6.80
N VAL A 67 10.84 12.05 7.33
CA VAL A 67 10.35 10.81 6.73
C VAL A 67 9.26 10.27 7.66
N ASN A 68 8.01 10.52 7.29
CA ASN A 68 6.85 10.04 8.02
C ASN A 68 6.50 8.61 7.61
N LEU A 69 6.97 7.64 8.39
CA LEU A 69 6.65 6.21 8.27
C LEU A 69 5.65 5.75 9.34
N HIS A 70 5.10 6.68 10.13
CA HIS A 70 4.12 6.36 11.17
C HIS A 70 2.80 5.95 10.52
N GLU A 71 2.25 4.82 10.96
CA GLU A 71 1.05 4.24 10.35
C GLU A 71 0.27 3.37 11.34
N CYS A 72 -1.05 3.47 11.25
CA CYS A 72 -2.01 2.53 11.82
C CYS A 72 -2.73 1.77 10.71
N THR A 73 -2.68 0.44 10.74
CA THR A 73 -3.46 -0.44 9.85
C THR A 73 -4.54 -1.14 10.66
N ASP A 74 -5.74 -1.29 10.10
CA ASP A 74 -6.81 -2.13 10.66
C ASP A 74 -7.67 -2.64 9.49
N PHE A 75 -7.56 -3.93 9.20
CA PHE A 75 -8.30 -4.63 8.14
C PHE A 75 -9.31 -5.62 8.72
N SER A 76 -9.70 -5.44 9.98
CA SER A 76 -10.63 -6.32 10.67
C SER A 76 -12.07 -6.13 10.15
N LEU A 77 -12.97 -7.00 10.58
CA LEU A 77 -14.38 -6.92 10.24
C LEU A 77 -15.06 -5.65 10.82
N LEU A 78 -14.51 -5.12 11.91
CA LEU A 78 -14.93 -3.88 12.57
C LEU A 78 -13.70 -3.02 12.86
N PRO A 79 -13.19 -2.28 11.86
CA PRO A 79 -11.99 -1.49 12.03
C PRO A 79 -12.21 -0.33 13.03
N ASP A 80 -11.18 -0.02 13.81
CA ASP A 80 -11.18 1.10 14.74
C ASP A 80 -10.92 2.42 13.98
N VAL A 81 -12.01 3.00 13.45
CA VAL A 81 -11.98 4.24 12.66
C VAL A 81 -11.40 5.42 13.45
N GLU A 82 -11.63 5.48 14.76
CA GLU A 82 -11.10 6.54 15.61
C GLU A 82 -9.58 6.46 15.69
N LYS A 83 -9.02 5.26 15.90
CA LYS A 83 -7.56 5.06 15.88
C LYS A 83 -6.97 5.32 14.50
N LEU A 84 -7.61 4.86 13.43
CA LEU A 84 -7.17 5.18 12.07
C LEU A 84 -7.09 6.69 11.86
N GLN A 85 -8.08 7.45 12.31
CA GLN A 85 -8.08 8.91 12.20
C GLN A 85 -6.97 9.55 13.04
N VAL A 86 -6.84 9.18 14.31
CA VAL A 86 -5.82 9.73 15.21
C VAL A 86 -4.42 9.49 14.65
N HIS A 87 -4.12 8.27 14.20
CA HIS A 87 -2.76 7.91 13.82
C HIS A 87 -2.40 8.25 12.38
N ASN A 88 -3.32 8.10 11.43
CA ASN A 88 -3.00 8.36 10.02
C ASN A 88 -3.24 9.82 9.64
N VAL A 89 -4.17 10.52 10.30
CA VAL A 89 -4.57 11.89 9.94
C VAL A 89 -4.08 12.92 10.97
N GLU A 90 -4.39 12.77 12.25
CA GLU A 90 -4.03 13.81 13.25
C GLU A 90 -2.52 13.93 13.47
N VAL A 91 -1.79 12.82 13.39
CA VAL A 91 -0.32 12.83 13.46
C VAL A 91 0.26 13.63 12.29
N ILE A 92 -0.14 13.36 11.04
CA ILE A 92 0.39 14.10 9.89
C ILE A 92 -0.02 15.57 9.92
N ARG A 93 -1.25 15.88 10.35
CA ARG A 93 -1.69 17.27 10.58
C ARG A 93 -0.77 17.99 11.58
N SER A 94 -0.38 17.29 12.65
CA SER A 94 0.57 17.81 13.64
C SER A 94 1.98 17.96 13.06
N VAL A 95 2.43 17.02 12.22
CA VAL A 95 3.73 17.12 11.52
C VAL A 95 3.76 18.34 10.62
N LEU A 96 2.75 18.51 9.77
CA LEU A 96 2.64 19.64 8.84
C LEU A 96 2.54 20.99 9.55
N PHE A 97 1.95 21.02 10.75
CA PHE A 97 1.91 22.24 11.57
C PHE A 97 3.29 22.64 12.11
N HIS A 98 4.15 21.67 12.44
CA HIS A 98 5.46 21.92 13.07
C HIS A 98 6.65 21.84 12.08
N ASN A 99 6.43 21.35 10.86
CA ASN A 99 7.47 21.15 9.86
C ASN A 99 7.14 21.88 8.55
N ASN A 100 8.01 22.82 8.16
CA ASN A 100 7.97 23.50 6.87
C ASN A 100 9.02 22.96 5.88
N GLY A 101 9.80 21.95 6.28
CA GLY A 101 10.86 21.37 5.46
C GLY A 101 10.41 20.22 4.55
N PRO A 102 11.32 19.69 3.72
CA PRO A 102 11.07 18.54 2.85
C PRO A 102 10.46 17.35 3.59
N LEU A 103 9.45 16.72 2.98
CA LEU A 103 8.69 15.63 3.59
C LEU A 103 8.60 14.41 2.67
N ILE A 104 8.91 13.23 3.19
CA ILE A 104 8.52 11.96 2.59
C ILE A 104 7.40 11.38 3.42
N HIS A 105 6.25 11.13 2.80
CA HIS A 105 5.09 10.59 3.48
C HIS A 105 4.78 9.17 3.01
N LEU A 106 4.74 8.22 3.95
CA LEU A 106 4.30 6.86 3.68
C LEU A 106 2.80 6.82 3.44
N SER A 107 2.41 6.38 2.25
CA SER A 107 1.06 6.02 1.87
C SER A 107 0.99 4.54 1.47
N THR A 108 -0.16 4.12 0.95
CA THR A 108 -0.45 2.73 0.61
C THR A 108 -0.86 2.59 -0.85
N PRO A 109 -0.46 1.51 -1.54
CA PRO A 109 -0.94 1.24 -2.90
C PRO A 109 -2.40 0.80 -2.92
N PHE A 110 -3.01 0.46 -1.77
CA PHE A 110 -4.44 0.11 -1.70
C PHE A 110 -5.37 1.25 -2.12
N LEU A 111 -4.89 2.50 -2.10
CA LEU A 111 -5.62 3.66 -2.60
C LEU A 111 -5.94 3.60 -4.11
N GLN A 112 -5.19 2.80 -4.86
CA GLN A 112 -5.39 2.58 -6.29
C GLN A 112 -5.66 1.11 -6.62
N CYS A 113 -6.22 0.37 -5.66
CA CYS A 113 -6.63 -1.01 -5.84
C CYS A 113 -8.15 -1.11 -5.92
N SER A 114 -8.63 -1.94 -6.84
CA SER A 114 -9.99 -2.47 -6.83
C SER A 114 -10.06 -3.73 -5.96
N ASN A 115 -11.17 -3.89 -5.25
CA ASN A 115 -11.54 -5.12 -4.56
C ASN A 115 -12.31 -6.11 -5.45
N VAL A 116 -12.66 -5.69 -6.68
CA VAL A 116 -13.37 -6.50 -7.68
C VAL A 116 -12.43 -6.97 -8.79
N TRP A 117 -11.59 -6.06 -9.29
CA TRP A 117 -10.80 -6.28 -10.49
C TRP A 117 -9.31 -6.46 -10.19
N PRO A 118 -8.62 -7.39 -10.87
CA PRO A 118 -7.16 -7.53 -10.81
C PRO A 118 -6.43 -6.18 -10.96
N ASN A 119 -5.48 -5.91 -10.07
CA ASN A 119 -4.65 -4.72 -10.09
C ASN A 119 -3.28 -5.11 -10.64
N VAL A 120 -3.03 -4.90 -11.93
CA VAL A 120 -1.84 -5.47 -12.60
C VAL A 120 -1.07 -4.37 -13.32
N TYR A 121 0.10 -4.04 -12.78
CA TYR A 121 1.05 -3.08 -13.36
C TYR A 121 0.47 -1.70 -13.64
N GLU A 122 -0.55 -1.30 -12.86
CA GLU A 122 -1.09 0.04 -13.00
C GLU A 122 -0.06 1.07 -12.51
N PRO A 123 0.18 2.16 -13.27
CA PRO A 123 0.99 3.28 -12.80
C PRO A 123 0.29 4.01 -11.65
N GLU A 124 0.96 4.99 -11.05
CA GLU A 124 0.37 5.85 -10.03
C GLU A 124 -0.91 6.53 -10.56
N ARG A 125 -2.02 6.32 -9.87
CA ARG A 125 -3.32 6.92 -10.21
C ARG A 125 -3.92 7.72 -9.06
N ASP A 126 -4.86 8.60 -9.42
CA ASP A 126 -5.66 9.33 -8.45
C ASP A 126 -6.53 8.36 -7.63
N PRO A 127 -6.41 8.34 -6.29
CA PRO A 127 -7.22 7.48 -5.43
C PRO A 127 -8.74 7.68 -5.59
N ALA A 128 -9.18 8.87 -5.99
CA ALA A 128 -10.61 9.18 -6.12
C ALA A 128 -11.34 8.20 -7.05
N VAL A 129 -10.65 7.72 -8.10
CA VAL A 129 -11.16 6.76 -9.09
C VAL A 129 -11.52 5.41 -8.46
N PHE A 130 -10.82 5.03 -7.39
CA PHE A 130 -10.95 3.71 -6.75
C PHE A 130 -11.74 3.76 -5.44
N SER A 131 -12.15 4.94 -4.99
CA SER A 131 -12.82 5.14 -3.68
C SER A 131 -14.00 4.20 -3.42
N ALA A 132 -14.82 3.91 -4.44
CA ALA A 132 -15.95 3.00 -4.33
C ALA A 132 -15.56 1.50 -4.28
N GLN A 133 -14.33 1.18 -4.65
CA GLN A 133 -13.80 -0.18 -4.81
C GLN A 133 -12.62 -0.47 -3.89
N TRP A 134 -12.31 0.40 -2.93
CA TRP A 134 -11.19 0.17 -2.03
C TRP A 134 -11.35 -1.15 -1.27
N PRO A 135 -10.29 -1.98 -1.19
CA PRO A 135 -10.35 -3.26 -0.47
C PRO A 135 -10.60 -3.09 1.02
N PHE A 136 -10.13 -1.98 1.59
CA PHE A 136 -10.26 -1.64 3.00
C PHE A 136 -10.73 -0.18 3.13
N PRO A 137 -12.05 0.09 3.00
CA PRO A 137 -12.57 1.45 2.85
C PRO A 137 -12.15 2.42 3.95
N GLU A 138 -12.22 2.02 5.22
CA GLU A 138 -11.93 2.88 6.37
C GLU A 138 -10.44 3.22 6.46
N TYR A 139 -9.57 2.22 6.29
CA TYR A 139 -8.12 2.46 6.23
C TYR A 139 -7.74 3.31 5.02
N CYS A 140 -8.26 3.00 3.84
CA CYS A 140 -7.99 3.75 2.62
C CYS A 140 -8.49 5.20 2.73
N ALA A 141 -9.66 5.44 3.31
CA ALA A 141 -10.16 6.78 3.57
C ALA A 141 -9.20 7.60 4.44
N SER A 142 -8.67 7.01 5.52
CA SER A 142 -7.70 7.68 6.40
C SER A 142 -6.39 8.02 5.68
N LYS A 143 -5.90 7.13 4.80
CA LYS A 143 -4.68 7.39 4.00
C LYS A 143 -4.94 8.41 2.90
N PHE A 144 -6.12 8.39 2.28
CA PHE A 144 -6.51 9.38 1.27
C PHE A 144 -6.59 10.78 1.89
N GLU A 145 -7.24 10.94 3.06
CA GLU A 145 -7.26 12.22 3.77
C GLU A 145 -5.85 12.70 4.11
N ALA A 146 -4.96 11.80 4.54
CA ALA A 146 -3.56 12.14 4.79
C ALA A 146 -2.82 12.60 3.51
N GLU A 147 -3.02 11.93 2.36
CA GLU A 147 -2.48 12.38 1.07
C GLU A 147 -3.00 13.77 0.69
N GLU A 148 -4.29 14.05 0.89
CA GLU A 148 -4.88 15.37 0.59
C GLU A 148 -4.34 16.48 1.50
N LEU A 149 -4.14 16.20 2.80
CA LEU A 149 -3.48 17.14 3.71
C LEU A 149 -2.07 17.48 3.25
N VAL A 150 -1.29 16.46 2.85
CA VAL A 150 0.07 16.64 2.36
C VAL A 150 0.07 17.41 1.03
N LYS A 151 -0.82 17.09 0.10
CA LYS A 151 -1.01 17.81 -1.18
C LYS A 151 -1.38 19.27 -0.96
N ALA A 152 -2.14 19.61 0.07
CA ALA A 152 -2.55 20.98 0.35
C ALA A 152 -1.42 21.87 0.93
N THR A 153 -0.30 21.29 1.35
CA THR A 153 0.80 22.07 1.96
C THR A 153 1.78 22.65 0.93
N SER A 154 2.57 23.64 1.35
CA SER A 154 3.60 24.25 0.51
C SER A 154 4.94 23.49 0.53
N ASN A 155 5.06 22.43 1.34
CA ASN A 155 6.31 21.69 1.50
C ASN A 155 6.66 20.92 0.22
N ASP A 156 7.95 20.94 -0.15
CA ASP A 156 8.50 19.99 -1.11
C ASP A 156 8.28 18.57 -0.56
N CYS A 157 7.60 17.71 -1.31
CA CYS A 157 7.12 16.45 -0.77
C CYS A 157 7.07 15.31 -1.78
N TYR A 158 7.44 14.11 -1.33
CA TYR A 158 7.12 12.87 -2.01
C TYR A 158 6.16 12.01 -1.19
N ILE A 159 5.14 11.48 -1.84
CA ILE A 159 4.28 10.43 -1.28
C ILE A 159 4.78 9.08 -1.79
N VAL A 160 5.05 8.17 -0.86
CA VAL A 160 5.57 6.84 -1.13
C VAL A 160 4.48 5.82 -0.84
N ARG A 161 3.88 5.25 -1.88
CA ARG A 161 2.92 4.13 -1.78
C ARG A 161 3.69 2.82 -1.74
N CYS A 162 3.99 2.34 -0.54
CA CYS A 162 4.78 1.13 -0.35
C CYS A 162 3.89 -0.11 -0.30
N VAL A 163 4.24 -1.15 -1.06
CA VAL A 163 3.61 -2.47 -0.91
C VAL A 163 3.81 -3.02 0.50
N PRO A 164 2.98 -3.98 0.97
CA PRO A 164 3.21 -4.63 2.25
C PRO A 164 4.64 -5.15 2.34
N THR A 165 5.23 -5.10 3.53
CA THR A 165 6.64 -5.43 3.73
C THR A 165 6.82 -6.72 4.49
N TYR A 166 7.94 -7.40 4.25
CA TYR A 166 8.40 -8.55 5.02
C TYR A 166 9.90 -8.40 5.33
N GLY A 167 10.40 -9.11 6.35
CA GLY A 167 11.80 -9.03 6.74
C GLY A 167 12.06 -9.47 8.16
N GLU A 168 13.32 -9.41 8.61
CA GLU A 168 13.64 -9.62 10.01
C GLU A 168 12.96 -8.58 10.90
N GLY A 169 12.47 -9.01 12.06
CA GLY A 169 11.74 -8.15 12.99
C GLY A 169 10.24 -8.03 12.70
N ASP A 170 9.74 -8.58 11.59
CA ASP A 170 8.31 -8.61 11.26
C ASP A 170 7.49 -9.34 12.33
N ASP A 171 6.50 -8.68 12.89
CA ASP A 171 5.61 -9.19 13.93
C ASP A 171 4.13 -9.15 13.56
N CYS A 172 3.79 -8.66 12.36
CA CYS A 172 2.42 -8.30 12.00
C CYS A 172 2.17 -8.36 10.47
N SER A 173 2.63 -9.41 9.79
CA SER A 173 2.37 -9.62 8.35
C SER A 173 1.57 -10.91 8.08
N ILE A 174 1.14 -11.09 6.84
CA ILE A 174 0.49 -12.34 6.43
C ILE A 174 1.37 -13.57 6.71
N LEU A 175 2.70 -13.42 6.70
CA LEU A 175 3.61 -14.52 7.01
C LEU A 175 3.52 -14.92 8.49
N THR A 176 3.39 -13.95 9.40
CA THR A 176 3.22 -14.22 10.82
C THR A 176 1.87 -14.89 11.08
N ASP A 177 0.82 -14.48 10.37
CA ASP A 177 -0.50 -15.10 10.45
C ASP A 177 -0.48 -16.56 10.00
N LEU A 178 0.16 -16.85 8.86
CA LEU A 178 0.33 -18.21 8.35
C LEU A 178 1.12 -19.10 9.31
N ILE A 179 2.12 -18.53 10.00
CA ILE A 179 2.86 -19.23 11.05
C ILE A 179 1.96 -19.52 12.26
N TYR A 180 1.12 -18.57 12.69
CA TYR A 180 0.18 -18.77 13.79
C TYR A 180 -0.83 -19.89 13.50
N PHE A 181 -1.36 -19.93 12.28
CA PHE A 181 -2.30 -20.96 11.85
C PHE A 181 -1.64 -22.31 11.56
N SER A 182 -0.31 -22.32 11.42
CA SER A 182 0.43 -23.57 11.44
C SER A 182 0.41 -24.12 12.86
N ASN A 183 -0.03 -25.37 13.07
CA ASN A 183 -0.04 -26.03 14.39
C ASN A 183 1.39 -26.38 14.86
N ASP A 184 2.34 -25.43 14.76
CA ASP A 184 3.80 -25.53 14.92
C ASP A 184 4.49 -26.58 14.02
N LYS A 185 3.73 -27.32 13.21
CA LYS A 185 4.24 -28.44 12.38
C LYS A 185 3.76 -28.42 10.93
N MET A 186 2.53 -28.00 10.69
CA MET A 186 1.90 -28.08 9.37
C MET A 186 1.26 -26.75 9.02
N VAL A 187 1.68 -26.16 7.90
CA VAL A 187 1.04 -24.98 7.32
C VAL A 187 -0.01 -25.47 6.32
N VAL A 188 -1.28 -25.18 6.58
CA VAL A 188 -2.38 -25.50 5.65
C VAL A 188 -2.41 -24.43 4.56
N SER A 189 -2.37 -24.86 3.30
CA SER A 189 -2.50 -23.96 2.16
C SER A 189 -3.96 -23.59 1.97
N ILE A 190 -4.25 -22.30 1.94
CA ILE A 190 -5.56 -21.76 1.60
C ILE A 190 -5.57 -21.36 0.13
N GLY A 191 -6.60 -21.80 -0.56
CA GLY A 191 -6.92 -21.44 -1.93
C GLY A 191 -6.22 -22.26 -2.99
N ASP A 192 -6.59 -22.01 -4.23
CA ASP A 192 -6.32 -22.84 -5.40
C ASP A 192 -5.04 -22.40 -6.15
N ASP A 193 -4.09 -21.79 -5.43
CA ASP A 193 -2.87 -21.18 -5.96
C ASP A 193 -3.11 -20.00 -6.95
N ASP A 194 -4.27 -19.33 -6.84
CA ASP A 194 -4.62 -18.19 -7.71
C ASP A 194 -4.27 -16.81 -7.10
N GLY A 195 -4.18 -16.67 -5.78
CA GLY A 195 -3.93 -15.37 -5.14
C GLY A 195 -2.48 -14.91 -5.27
N HIS A 196 -2.28 -13.73 -5.85
CA HIS A 196 -0.99 -13.09 -6.05
C HIS A 196 -0.97 -11.71 -5.41
N MET A 197 -0.19 -11.54 -4.35
CA MET A 197 -0.03 -10.27 -3.66
C MET A 197 1.45 -9.88 -3.64
N GLN A 198 1.79 -8.78 -4.31
CA GLN A 198 3.16 -8.26 -4.27
C GLN A 198 3.47 -7.70 -2.89
N MET A 199 4.57 -8.14 -2.30
CA MET A 199 5.19 -7.56 -1.11
C MET A 199 6.66 -7.25 -1.43
N ALA A 200 7.31 -6.43 -0.59
CA ALA A 200 8.72 -6.10 -0.74
C ALA A 200 9.51 -6.35 0.54
N TYR A 201 10.79 -6.64 0.39
CA TYR A 201 11.70 -6.75 1.53
C TYR A 201 11.92 -5.38 2.16
N ALA A 202 11.76 -5.28 3.48
CA ALA A 202 11.84 -4.01 4.22
C ALA A 202 13.21 -3.31 4.06
N GLY A 203 14.29 -4.08 3.87
CA GLY A 203 15.61 -3.52 3.55
C GLY A 203 15.65 -2.85 2.17
N ASN A 204 15.04 -3.45 1.15
CA ASN A 204 14.94 -2.85 -0.20
C ASN A 204 14.05 -1.60 -0.21
N VAL A 205 12.98 -1.60 0.60
CA VAL A 205 12.14 -0.40 0.82
C VAL A 205 12.96 0.72 1.46
N SER A 206 13.86 0.40 2.38
CA SER A 206 14.75 1.39 3.03
C SER A 206 15.68 2.08 2.03
N VAL A 207 16.22 1.32 1.07
CA VAL A 207 17.02 1.85 -0.05
C VAL A 207 16.18 2.83 -0.89
N ALA A 208 14.94 2.44 -1.23
CA ALA A 208 14.04 3.26 -2.02
C ALA A 208 13.68 4.58 -1.32
N ILE A 209 13.38 4.53 -0.02
CA ILE A 209 13.12 5.71 0.81
C ILE A 209 14.37 6.61 0.85
N TRP A 210 15.56 6.03 0.97
CA TRP A 210 16.80 6.81 0.96
C TRP A 210 17.05 7.50 -0.39
N SER A 211 16.84 6.80 -1.50
CA SER A 211 16.89 7.40 -2.85
C SER A 211 15.91 8.56 -2.98
N ALA A 212 14.69 8.41 -2.44
CA ALA A 212 13.70 9.48 -2.38
C ALA A 212 14.20 10.68 -1.53
N VAL A 213 14.84 10.45 -0.38
CA VAL A 213 15.45 11.50 0.45
C VAL A 213 16.50 12.26 -0.34
N CYS A 214 17.46 11.55 -0.94
CA CYS A 214 18.54 12.18 -1.68
C CYS A 214 18.02 12.98 -2.87
N ARG A 215 17.05 12.44 -3.62
CA ARG A 215 16.46 13.12 -4.77
C ARG A 215 15.71 14.38 -4.35
N LEU A 216 14.83 14.28 -3.35
CA LEU A 216 14.04 15.41 -2.86
C LEU A 216 14.95 16.54 -2.36
N LEU A 217 15.95 16.22 -1.52
CA LEU A 217 16.90 17.21 -1.03
C LEU A 217 17.73 17.85 -2.15
N SER A 218 18.14 17.06 -3.16
CA SER A 218 18.87 17.59 -4.32
C SER A 218 18.04 18.60 -5.11
N GLN A 219 16.75 18.32 -5.34
CA GLN A 219 15.85 19.21 -6.08
C GLN A 219 15.45 20.43 -5.24
N SER A 220 15.22 20.25 -3.94
CA SER A 220 14.87 21.35 -3.04
C SER A 220 15.98 22.38 -2.91
N THR A 221 17.24 21.98 -3.13
CA THR A 221 18.43 22.83 -3.01
C THR A 221 18.99 23.33 -4.34
N SER A 222 18.69 22.67 -5.48
CA SER A 222 19.13 23.11 -6.81
C SER A 222 18.09 24.03 -7.46
N LEU A 223 18.38 25.33 -7.50
CA LEU A 223 17.46 26.34 -8.04
C LEU A 223 17.41 26.43 -9.58
N ASP A 224 18.28 25.75 -10.34
CA ASP A 224 18.49 26.09 -11.77
C ASP A 224 18.76 24.92 -12.76
N LEU A 225 18.51 23.65 -12.40
CA LEU A 225 18.81 22.51 -13.30
C LEU A 225 17.61 21.61 -13.68
N ASN A 226 16.43 21.80 -13.09
CA ASN A 226 15.31 20.86 -13.28
C ASN A 226 14.46 21.12 -14.53
N GLU A 227 14.51 22.29 -15.17
CA GLU A 227 13.69 22.54 -16.38
C GLU A 227 14.10 21.62 -17.55
N SER A 228 15.39 21.35 -17.74
CA SER A 228 15.85 20.48 -18.84
C SER A 228 15.59 18.99 -18.60
N PHE A 229 15.46 18.55 -17.35
CA PHE A 229 15.29 17.13 -17.02
C PHE A 229 13.80 16.74 -16.91
N ASP A 230 12.95 17.67 -16.46
CA ASP A 230 11.50 17.47 -16.41
C ASP A 230 10.92 17.29 -17.83
N ASP A 231 11.41 18.06 -18.82
CA ASP A 231 10.97 17.96 -20.22
C ASP A 231 11.40 16.63 -20.86
N GLU A 232 12.67 16.22 -20.69
CA GLU A 232 13.17 14.94 -21.22
C GLU A 232 12.51 13.72 -20.55
N LEU A 233 12.21 13.80 -19.26
CA LEU A 233 11.55 12.74 -18.51
C LEU A 233 10.06 12.64 -18.87
N SER A 234 9.38 13.79 -19.04
CA SER A 234 7.99 13.82 -19.51
C SER A 234 7.89 13.18 -20.88
N ASP A 235 8.82 13.48 -21.79
CA ASP A 235 8.88 12.85 -23.12
C ASP A 235 9.13 11.33 -23.04
N LEU A 236 10.00 10.88 -22.14
CA LEU A 236 10.26 9.45 -21.91
C LEU A 236 9.05 8.72 -21.32
N LEU A 237 8.39 9.29 -20.32
CA LEU A 237 7.20 8.70 -19.70
C LEU A 237 6.04 8.65 -20.69
N HIS A 238 5.85 9.72 -21.47
CA HIS A 238 4.78 9.77 -22.47
C HIS A 238 5.07 8.83 -23.65
N SER A 239 6.33 8.67 -24.04
CA SER A 239 6.77 7.67 -25.02
C SER A 239 6.57 6.24 -24.53
N ALA A 240 6.83 5.97 -23.24
CA ALA A 240 6.57 4.67 -22.63
C ALA A 240 5.07 4.37 -22.59
N GLU A 241 4.24 5.31 -22.11
CA GLU A 241 2.77 5.17 -22.11
C GLU A 241 2.20 4.93 -23.52
N ASN A 242 2.72 5.64 -24.52
CA ASN A 242 2.28 5.47 -25.90
C ASN A 242 2.76 4.15 -26.50
N SER A 243 3.96 3.67 -26.18
CA SER A 243 4.44 2.36 -26.64
C SER A 243 3.58 1.22 -26.10
N PHE A 244 3.09 1.33 -24.86
CA PHE A 244 2.13 0.37 -24.30
C PHE A 244 0.78 0.40 -25.05
N LYS A 245 0.27 1.58 -25.40
CA LYS A 245 -0.98 1.72 -26.19
C LYS A 245 -0.86 1.19 -27.61
N TYR A 246 0.31 1.33 -28.25
CA TYR A 246 0.55 0.81 -29.59
C TYR A 246 0.61 -0.73 -29.62
N GLN A 247 1.14 -1.36 -28.57
CA GLN A 247 1.10 -2.83 -28.45
C GLN A 247 -0.34 -3.36 -28.27
N GLU A 248 -1.20 -2.67 -27.53
CA GLU A 248 -2.63 -3.03 -27.44
C GLU A 248 -3.36 -2.91 -28.80
N LEU A 249 -2.99 -1.94 -29.63
CA LEU A 249 -3.60 -1.70 -30.95
C LEU A 249 -3.11 -2.68 -32.02
N GLU A 250 -1.83 -3.02 -32.07
CA GLU A 250 -1.31 -4.00 -33.03
C GLU A 250 -1.87 -5.40 -32.77
N GLU A 251 -2.03 -5.83 -31.51
CA GLU A 251 -2.58 -7.15 -31.20
C GLU A 251 -4.08 -7.28 -31.51
N SER A 252 -4.83 -6.18 -31.50
CA SER A 252 -6.23 -6.16 -31.95
C SER A 252 -6.40 -6.45 -33.46
N THR A 253 -5.34 -6.27 -34.25
CA THR A 253 -5.37 -6.46 -35.72
C THR A 253 -4.79 -7.80 -36.19
N VAL A 254 -4.12 -8.57 -35.33
CA VAL A 254 -3.41 -9.81 -35.71
C VAL A 254 -4.23 -11.09 -35.44
N SER A 255 -5.50 -10.97 -35.05
CA SER A 255 -6.44 -12.09 -34.87
C SER A 255 -6.96 -12.70 -36.20
N LYS A 256 -6.11 -13.01 -37.19
CA LYS A 256 -6.46 -13.88 -38.33
C LYS A 256 -5.24 -14.61 -38.90
N LYS A 257 -4.76 -15.69 -38.25
CA LYS A 257 -4.14 -16.87 -38.91
C LYS A 257 -3.88 -18.02 -37.92
N PRO A 258 -3.99 -19.29 -38.36
CA PRO A 258 -3.92 -20.44 -37.46
C PRO A 258 -2.48 -20.88 -37.16
N VAL A 259 -2.37 -21.50 -35.99
CA VAL A 259 -1.20 -21.89 -35.20
C VAL A 259 -0.25 -22.86 -35.92
N GLY A 260 1.06 -22.62 -35.77
CA GLY A 260 2.12 -23.61 -35.91
C GLY A 260 2.90 -23.71 -34.61
N LEU A 261 2.95 -24.90 -34.00
CA LEU A 261 3.69 -25.21 -32.78
C LEU A 261 5.18 -24.89 -32.93
N TYR A 262 5.70 -24.03 -32.07
CA TYR A 262 7.10 -24.09 -31.63
C TYR A 262 7.20 -23.88 -30.12
N VAL A 263 8.13 -24.64 -29.55
CA VAL A 263 8.51 -24.72 -28.14
C VAL A 263 9.03 -23.37 -27.65
N ILE A 264 8.40 -22.82 -26.60
CA ILE A 264 8.79 -21.54 -25.99
C ILE A 264 9.57 -21.82 -24.69
N LYS A 265 10.77 -21.25 -24.62
CA LYS A 265 11.62 -21.12 -23.44
C LYS A 265 11.13 -19.95 -22.59
N GLU A 266 11.36 -20.07 -21.28
CA GLU A 266 11.32 -19.06 -20.20
C GLU A 266 11.21 -17.58 -20.65
N ASP A 267 10.01 -17.10 -20.97
CA ASP A 267 9.67 -15.66 -21.13
C ASP A 267 8.15 -15.40 -20.89
N ASP A 268 7.52 -16.17 -19.99
CA ASP A 268 6.05 -16.19 -19.80
C ASP A 268 5.52 -15.31 -18.65
N GLU A 269 6.36 -14.50 -17.97
CA GLU A 269 5.90 -13.70 -16.80
C GLU A 269 5.00 -12.50 -17.17
N ASN A 270 5.03 -12.03 -18.43
CA ASN A 270 4.17 -10.92 -18.89
C ASN A 270 2.84 -11.37 -19.52
N GLN A 271 2.70 -12.65 -19.91
CA GLN A 271 1.45 -13.13 -20.52
C GLN A 271 0.38 -13.55 -19.51
N GLU A 272 0.77 -13.93 -18.29
CA GLU A 272 -0.20 -14.34 -17.26
C GLU A 272 -1.14 -13.21 -16.85
N GLY A 273 -0.62 -11.98 -16.68
CA GLY A 273 -1.43 -10.80 -16.37
C GLY A 273 -2.49 -10.48 -17.44
N TYR A 274 -2.14 -10.67 -18.72
CA TYR A 274 -3.06 -10.51 -19.85
C TYR A 274 -4.09 -11.65 -19.95
N ARG A 275 -3.69 -12.89 -19.67
CA ARG A 275 -4.62 -14.04 -19.62
C ARG A 275 -5.65 -13.92 -18.49
N ALA A 276 -5.28 -13.31 -17.36
CA ALA A 276 -6.20 -13.09 -16.24
C ALA A 276 -7.38 -12.16 -16.57
N ARG A 277 -7.16 -11.12 -17.40
CA ARG A 277 -8.25 -10.25 -17.89
C ARG A 277 -9.20 -10.97 -18.86
N HIS A 278 -8.72 -11.94 -19.62
CA HIS A 278 -9.53 -12.66 -20.61
C HIS A 278 -10.26 -13.90 -20.08
N ASN A 279 -9.75 -14.55 -19.02
CA ASN A 279 -10.39 -15.75 -18.47
C ASN A 279 -11.55 -15.46 -17.51
N THR A 280 -11.61 -14.29 -16.87
CA THR A 280 -12.74 -13.90 -16.00
C THR A 280 -14.01 -13.54 -16.79
N VAL A 281 -13.89 -13.25 -18.09
CA VAL A 281 -15.04 -12.92 -18.97
C VAL A 281 -15.75 -14.17 -19.51
N ARG A 282 -15.15 -15.37 -19.37
CA ARG A 282 -15.66 -16.61 -20.01
C ARG A 282 -16.54 -17.51 -19.13
N THR A 283 -16.82 -17.14 -17.88
CA THR A 283 -17.63 -17.98 -16.96
C THR A 283 -19.05 -17.48 -16.72
N SER A 284 -19.56 -16.52 -17.50
CA SER A 284 -20.97 -16.15 -17.46
C SER A 284 -21.61 -16.22 -18.85
N PHE A 285 -22.63 -17.07 -18.94
CA PHE A 285 -23.56 -17.32 -20.06
C PHE A 285 -23.09 -18.32 -21.13
N ASP A 286 -23.50 -19.57 -20.95
CA ASP A 286 -23.97 -20.43 -22.04
C ASP A 286 -25.17 -21.24 -21.52
N ASP A 287 -26.34 -20.58 -21.50
CA ASP A 287 -27.64 -21.24 -21.39
C ASP A 287 -28.06 -21.68 -22.80
N THR A 288 -28.15 -22.99 -22.99
CA THR A 288 -29.13 -23.69 -23.83
C THR A 288 -29.50 -23.09 -25.19
N GLU A 289 -28.86 -23.58 -26.25
CA GLU A 289 -29.51 -23.64 -27.56
C GLU A 289 -30.44 -24.87 -27.64
N SER A 290 -31.71 -24.67 -28.00
CA SER A 290 -32.21 -25.27 -29.24
C SER A 290 -33.57 -24.74 -29.70
N ARG A 291 -33.52 -24.21 -30.94
CA ARG A 291 -34.40 -24.49 -32.10
C ARG A 291 -35.69 -23.69 -32.34
N LYS A 292 -35.66 -23.13 -33.57
CA LYS A 292 -36.71 -22.98 -34.62
C LYS A 292 -37.66 -21.79 -34.45
N CYS A 293 -38.13 -21.09 -35.50
CA CYS A 293 -37.87 -21.01 -36.94
C CYS A 293 -38.70 -19.78 -37.42
N GLU A 294 -38.34 -19.19 -38.57
CA GLU A 294 -39.19 -18.33 -39.43
C GLU A 294 -39.56 -16.93 -38.88
N ASP A 295 -39.79 -15.88 -39.65
CA ASP A 295 -39.39 -15.38 -40.97
C ASP A 295 -39.99 -13.94 -41.04
N GLU A 296 -39.45 -13.12 -41.96
CA GLU A 296 -40.14 -11.99 -42.63
C GLU A 296 -40.31 -10.57 -42.02
N LEU A 297 -39.83 -9.63 -42.86
CA LEU A 297 -40.38 -8.32 -43.29
C LEU A 297 -40.19 -7.02 -42.47
N MET A 298 -39.47 -6.08 -43.12
CA MET A 298 -39.84 -4.68 -43.48
C MET A 298 -40.25 -3.72 -42.34
N THR A 299 -39.85 -2.46 -42.21
CA THR A 299 -39.57 -1.39 -43.20
C THR A 299 -39.09 -0.13 -42.43
N GLU A 300 -38.24 0.65 -43.11
CA GLU A 300 -38.22 2.12 -43.25
C GLU A 300 -38.52 3.11 -42.08
N GLU A 301 -37.55 4.03 -41.95
CA GLU A 301 -37.68 5.51 -41.87
C GLU A 301 -38.21 6.20 -40.60
N GLY A 302 -37.53 7.28 -40.21
CA GLY A 302 -38.05 8.26 -39.26
C GLY A 302 -37.00 9.20 -38.66
N GLU A 303 -36.61 10.21 -39.42
CA GLU A 303 -35.77 11.34 -39.05
C GLU A 303 -36.40 12.31 -38.00
N VAL A 304 -35.51 12.95 -37.20
CA VAL A 304 -35.55 14.36 -36.73
C VAL A 304 -36.53 14.76 -35.60
N PHE A 305 -35.98 15.20 -34.45
CA PHE A 305 -36.07 16.61 -33.96
C PHE A 305 -35.25 16.82 -32.67
N ASP A 306 -34.37 17.82 -32.70
CA ASP A 306 -33.83 18.54 -31.54
C ASP A 306 -34.93 19.30 -30.80
N GLN A 307 -34.83 19.42 -29.47
CA GLN A 307 -35.01 20.70 -28.78
C GLN A 307 -34.52 20.68 -27.33
N ASP A 308 -33.65 21.65 -27.05
CA ASP A 308 -33.20 22.12 -25.74
C ASP A 308 -34.33 22.45 -24.77
N THR A 309 -34.14 22.16 -23.48
CA THR A 309 -34.59 23.07 -22.42
C THR A 309 -33.70 22.95 -21.18
N THR A 310 -32.90 23.98 -20.94
CA THR A 310 -32.22 24.27 -19.67
C THR A 310 -33.20 24.95 -18.70
N MET A 311 -33.05 24.69 -17.39
CA MET A 311 -32.93 25.68 -16.30
C MET A 311 -33.08 25.01 -14.90
N PRO A 312 -32.62 25.67 -13.81
CA PRO A 312 -31.75 25.07 -12.79
C PRO A 312 -32.44 24.87 -11.44
N THR A 313 -31.78 24.20 -10.48
CA THR A 313 -32.18 24.30 -9.07
C THR A 313 -30.96 24.39 -8.15
N GLN A 314 -31.13 25.28 -7.18
CA GLN A 314 -30.11 26.01 -6.42
C GLN A 314 -29.49 25.21 -5.26
N LEU A 315 -28.24 25.58 -4.96
CA LEU A 315 -27.52 25.29 -3.73
C LEU A 315 -28.24 25.86 -2.50
N VAL A 316 -28.28 25.08 -1.42
CA VAL A 316 -28.57 25.54 -0.05
C VAL A 316 -27.27 25.51 0.74
N ALA A 317 -26.76 26.69 1.09
CA ALA A 317 -25.60 26.89 1.94
C ALA A 317 -25.97 26.77 3.44
N LYS A 318 -25.04 26.26 4.25
CA LYS A 318 -24.97 26.52 5.70
C LYS A 318 -23.57 27.06 6.06
N PRO A 319 -23.46 27.99 7.03
CA PRO A 319 -22.28 28.83 7.23
C PRO A 319 -21.36 28.35 8.35
N GLY A 320 -20.09 28.74 8.30
CA GLY A 320 -19.23 28.80 9.49
C GLY A 320 -17.74 28.51 9.29
N LEU A 321 -17.04 29.24 8.41
CA LEU A 321 -15.58 29.34 8.48
C LEU A 321 -15.21 30.80 8.75
N MET A 322 -14.55 31.06 9.88
CA MET A 322 -14.02 32.38 10.20
C MET A 322 -12.82 32.69 9.30
N ASN A 323 -12.93 33.79 8.57
CA ASN A 323 -11.84 34.44 7.83
C ASN A 323 -10.71 34.84 8.78
N LEU A 324 -9.48 34.38 8.48
CA LEU A 324 -8.25 35.07 8.88
C LEU A 324 -7.62 35.62 7.59
N SER A 325 -7.82 36.91 7.37
CA SER A 325 -7.26 37.63 6.23
C SER A 325 -5.95 38.33 6.60
N ILE A 326 -4.91 37.99 5.83
CA ILE A 326 -3.94 38.88 5.18
C ILE A 326 -2.91 39.61 6.08
N ILE A 327 -1.66 39.23 5.92
CA ILE A 327 -0.59 40.18 5.58
C ILE A 327 0.00 39.73 4.24
N ASN A 328 -0.31 40.49 3.19
CA ASN A 328 0.32 40.40 1.87
C ASN A 328 1.68 41.11 1.95
N GLU A 329 2.76 40.36 1.84
CA GLU A 329 4.03 40.86 1.31
C GLU A 329 4.25 40.21 -0.07
N GLU A 330 3.45 40.67 -1.05
CA GLU A 330 3.72 40.45 -2.47
C GLU A 330 4.83 41.39 -2.91
N SER A 331 6.08 40.96 -2.77
CA SER A 331 7.17 41.30 -3.69
C SER A 331 8.42 40.54 -3.27
N PHE A 332 9.03 39.83 -4.23
CA PHE A 332 10.23 38.96 -4.11
C PHE A 332 9.98 37.47 -3.82
N ALA A 333 9.29 36.77 -4.72
CA ALA A 333 9.62 35.37 -4.99
C ALA A 333 9.34 35.08 -6.47
N VAL A 334 10.38 34.71 -7.23
CA VAL A 334 10.19 33.88 -8.42
C VAL A 334 9.48 32.62 -7.90
N ASP A 335 8.31 32.30 -8.45
CA ASP A 335 7.49 31.14 -8.02
C ASP A 335 8.35 29.87 -8.03
N LYS A 336 8.89 29.50 -6.86
CA LYS A 336 9.60 28.23 -6.71
C LYS A 336 8.54 27.14 -6.92
N LYS A 337 8.55 26.51 -8.09
CA LYS A 337 7.71 25.35 -8.39
C LYS A 337 7.91 24.33 -7.28
N ARG A 338 6.86 24.10 -6.48
CA ARG A 338 6.86 23.10 -5.41
C ARG A 338 7.15 21.74 -6.02
N ILE A 339 8.05 20.99 -5.40
CA ILE A 339 8.30 19.60 -5.77
C ILE A 339 7.21 18.74 -5.13
N PHE A 340 6.40 18.07 -5.95
CA PHE A 340 5.39 17.14 -5.47
C PHE A 340 5.28 15.95 -6.41
N GLU A 341 5.54 14.75 -5.90
CA GLU A 341 5.43 13.51 -6.67
C GLU A 341 4.92 12.35 -5.81
N ILE A 342 4.24 11.39 -6.47
CA ILE A 342 3.82 10.13 -5.87
C ILE A 342 4.64 9.00 -6.53
N PHE A 343 5.14 8.07 -5.70
CA PHE A 343 5.92 6.91 -6.13
C PHE A 343 5.37 5.62 -5.55
N LEU A 344 5.23 4.59 -6.38
CA LEU A 344 5.06 3.21 -5.96
C LEU A 344 6.42 2.58 -5.66
N ILE A 345 6.54 2.00 -4.47
CA ILE A 345 7.74 1.30 -4.03
C ILE A 345 7.43 -0.18 -3.85
N ASN A 346 8.14 -1.01 -4.62
CA ASN A 346 8.17 -2.46 -4.54
C ASN A 346 9.60 -2.94 -4.88
N ASP A 347 9.84 -4.25 -4.89
CA ASP A 347 11.11 -4.84 -5.32
C ASP A 347 10.89 -6.03 -6.27
N GLU A 348 11.98 -6.73 -6.59
CA GLU A 348 12.02 -7.90 -7.48
C GLU A 348 11.54 -9.20 -6.81
N THR A 349 10.80 -9.12 -5.70
CA THR A 349 10.17 -10.29 -5.08
C THR A 349 9.30 -11.04 -6.09
N PRO A 350 9.44 -12.38 -6.23
CA PRO A 350 8.67 -13.17 -7.17
C PRO A 350 7.16 -12.98 -7.02
N LYS A 351 6.52 -12.68 -8.15
CA LYS A 351 5.09 -12.45 -8.31
C LYS A 351 4.34 -13.77 -8.41
N LYS A 352 4.44 -14.60 -7.38
CA LYS A 352 3.72 -15.88 -7.23
C LYS A 352 2.81 -15.82 -6.00
N THR A 353 2.12 -16.92 -5.72
CA THR A 353 1.30 -17.04 -4.52
C THR A 353 2.12 -16.88 -3.25
N VAL A 354 1.49 -16.38 -2.17
CA VAL A 354 2.13 -16.20 -0.86
C VAL A 354 2.84 -17.49 -0.41
N TYR A 355 2.20 -18.65 -0.61
CA TYR A 355 2.79 -19.94 -0.25
C TYR A 355 4.00 -20.32 -1.11
N ASN A 356 3.97 -20.05 -2.42
CA ASN A 356 5.05 -20.40 -3.33
C ASN A 356 6.24 -19.46 -3.17
N THR A 357 6.00 -18.15 -3.17
CA THR A 357 7.04 -17.13 -2.97
C THR A 357 7.74 -17.31 -1.62
N TYR A 358 6.99 -17.42 -0.53
CA TYR A 358 7.56 -17.47 0.82
C TYR A 358 7.77 -18.89 1.37
N SER A 359 7.68 -19.91 0.51
CA SER A 359 7.99 -21.29 0.89
C SER A 359 9.34 -21.44 1.64
N PRO A 360 10.43 -20.72 1.30
CA PRO A 360 11.71 -20.86 2.02
C PRO A 360 11.67 -20.32 3.46
N LEU A 361 10.78 -19.36 3.74
CA LEU A 361 10.59 -18.71 5.03
C LEU A 361 9.58 -19.49 5.90
N LEU A 362 8.49 -19.96 5.28
CA LEU A 362 7.42 -20.68 5.96
C LEU A 362 7.84 -22.12 6.32
N TYR A 363 8.49 -22.82 5.38
CA TYR A 363 8.79 -24.24 5.53
C TYR A 363 10.22 -24.50 6.00
N ASN A 364 10.37 -25.44 6.91
CA ASN A 364 11.65 -25.95 7.39
C ASN A 364 11.47 -27.40 7.92
N GLY A 365 12.54 -28.02 8.43
CA GLY A 365 12.45 -29.37 9.00
C GLY A 365 11.48 -29.52 10.19
N LYS A 366 11.01 -28.42 10.78
CA LYS A 366 10.01 -28.37 11.87
C LYS A 366 8.59 -28.08 11.37
N ARG A 367 8.45 -27.23 10.34
CA ARG A 367 7.18 -26.82 9.72
C ARG A 367 7.13 -27.25 8.26
N LEU A 368 6.24 -28.17 7.94
CA LEU A 368 6.05 -28.72 6.61
C LEU A 368 4.79 -28.14 5.95
N ARG A 369 4.77 -28.16 4.61
CA ARG A 369 3.55 -27.88 3.84
C ARG A 369 2.56 -29.02 4.04
N SER A 370 1.31 -28.68 4.35
CA SER A 370 0.22 -29.66 4.39
C SER A 370 -0.02 -30.25 3.01
N ALA A 371 -0.25 -31.58 2.95
CA ALA A 371 -0.73 -32.25 1.74
C ALA A 371 -2.19 -31.87 1.43
N THR A 372 -2.93 -31.38 2.43
CA THR A 372 -4.29 -30.88 2.27
C THR A 372 -4.27 -29.39 1.95
N GLN A 373 -4.89 -29.04 0.83
CA GLN A 373 -5.19 -27.69 0.38
C GLN A 373 -6.69 -27.44 0.55
N LEU A 374 -7.04 -26.31 1.14
CA LEU A 374 -8.44 -25.91 1.28
C LEU A 374 -8.84 -25.09 0.05
N SER A 375 -9.85 -25.54 -0.71
CA SER A 375 -10.36 -24.78 -1.85
C SER A 375 -10.83 -23.39 -1.42
N PHE A 376 -10.46 -22.36 -2.18
CA PHE A 376 -10.71 -20.97 -1.77
C PHE A 376 -12.22 -20.68 -1.78
N ILE A 377 -12.87 -20.98 -2.90
CA ILE A 377 -14.23 -20.53 -3.20
C ILE A 377 -15.24 -21.00 -2.12
N PRO A 378 -15.31 -22.29 -1.74
CA PRO A 378 -16.25 -22.72 -0.71
C PRO A 378 -15.95 -22.11 0.66
N LEU A 379 -14.67 -22.04 1.04
CA LEU A 379 -14.24 -21.45 2.31
C LEU A 379 -14.62 -19.97 2.38
N TYR A 380 -14.38 -19.23 1.30
CA TYR A 380 -14.66 -17.81 1.19
C TYR A 380 -16.16 -17.52 1.31
N TYR A 381 -17.03 -18.24 0.60
CA TYR A 381 -18.48 -18.02 0.70
C TYR A 381 -19.04 -18.40 2.08
N VAL A 382 -18.53 -19.47 2.70
CA VAL A 382 -18.90 -19.82 4.09
C VAL A 382 -18.46 -18.70 5.05
N TYR A 383 -17.25 -18.18 4.88
CA TYR A 383 -16.73 -17.09 5.70
C TYR A 383 -17.47 -15.77 5.47
N LEU A 384 -17.83 -15.47 4.22
CA LEU A 384 -18.62 -14.29 3.86
C LEU A 384 -20.00 -14.35 4.51
N PHE A 385 -20.68 -15.50 4.41
CA PHE A 385 -21.97 -15.70 5.09
C PHE A 385 -21.84 -15.56 6.61
N PHE A 386 -20.83 -16.19 7.21
CA PHE A 386 -20.55 -16.04 8.64
C PHE A 386 -20.31 -14.57 9.02
N SER A 387 -19.53 -13.83 8.23
CA SER A 387 -19.25 -12.41 8.45
C SER A 387 -20.52 -11.56 8.35
N MET A 388 -21.39 -11.83 7.39
CA MET A 388 -22.71 -11.18 7.28
C MET A 388 -23.59 -11.45 8.51
N VAL A 389 -23.61 -12.69 9.01
CA VAL A 389 -24.35 -13.05 10.24
C VAL A 389 -23.79 -12.33 11.45
N VAL A 390 -22.46 -12.27 11.60
CA VAL A 390 -21.80 -11.53 12.69
C VAL A 390 -22.12 -10.04 12.62
N GLN A 391 -22.00 -9.42 11.43
CA GLN A 391 -22.36 -8.01 11.23
C GLN A 391 -23.84 -7.73 11.52
N PHE A 392 -24.74 -8.63 11.12
CA PHE A 392 -26.16 -8.52 11.47
C PHE A 392 -26.38 -8.61 12.98
N ALA A 393 -25.72 -9.56 13.65
CA ALA A 393 -25.78 -9.69 15.11
C ALA A 393 -25.24 -8.45 15.82
N ILE A 394 -24.16 -7.83 15.31
CA ILE A 394 -23.62 -6.57 15.84
C ILE A 394 -24.64 -5.43 15.72
N LYS A 395 -25.31 -5.33 14.57
CA LYS A 395 -26.37 -4.31 14.37
C LYS A 395 -27.56 -4.52 15.33
N LEU A 396 -27.84 -5.76 15.71
CA LEU A 396 -28.96 -6.10 16.59
C LEU A 396 -28.62 -6.00 18.09
N LEU A 397 -27.42 -6.43 18.49
CA LEU A 397 -27.03 -6.65 19.88
C LEU A 397 -25.95 -5.65 20.37
N GLY A 398 -25.37 -4.86 19.47
CA GLY A 398 -24.24 -3.98 19.75
C GLY A 398 -22.87 -4.61 19.44
N PRO A 399 -21.77 -3.87 19.68
CA PRO A 399 -20.43 -4.28 19.30
C PRO A 399 -19.98 -5.54 20.03
N LEU A 400 -19.60 -6.57 19.26
CA LEU A 400 -19.05 -7.82 19.77
C LEU A 400 -17.52 -7.74 19.71
N LYS A 401 -16.85 -7.79 20.87
CA LYS A 401 -15.38 -7.64 20.95
C LYS A 401 -14.60 -8.61 20.06
N PHE A 402 -15.11 -9.82 19.84
CA PHE A 402 -14.42 -10.80 18.98
C PHE A 402 -14.47 -10.44 17.50
N ALA A 403 -15.42 -9.60 17.06
CA ALA A 403 -15.52 -9.23 15.65
C ALA A 403 -14.34 -8.37 15.18
N ALA A 404 -13.76 -7.54 16.08
CA ALA A 404 -12.50 -6.84 15.83
C ALA A 404 -11.28 -7.79 15.74
N MET A 405 -11.43 -9.07 16.11
CA MET A 405 -10.39 -10.10 15.91
C MET A 405 -10.51 -10.85 14.59
N LEU A 406 -11.64 -10.71 13.89
CA LEU A 406 -11.88 -11.38 12.62
C LEU A 406 -11.39 -10.50 11.45
N PRO A 407 -10.75 -11.09 10.42
CA PRO A 407 -10.39 -10.34 9.22
C PRO A 407 -11.63 -9.89 8.44
N ASN A 408 -11.53 -8.79 7.70
CA ASN A 408 -12.52 -8.46 6.70
C ASN A 408 -12.52 -9.54 5.58
N PRO A 409 -13.66 -9.96 5.01
CA PRO A 409 -13.67 -10.88 3.86
C PRO A 409 -12.76 -10.43 2.71
N SER A 410 -12.70 -9.12 2.45
CA SER A 410 -11.77 -8.54 1.46
C SER A 410 -10.33 -8.94 1.73
N PHE A 411 -9.90 -9.05 3.00
CA PHE A 411 -8.53 -9.45 3.35
C PHE A 411 -8.20 -10.85 2.81
N LEU A 412 -9.08 -11.83 3.04
CA LEU A 412 -8.89 -13.19 2.54
C LEU A 412 -8.91 -13.23 1.01
N TYR A 413 -9.84 -12.51 0.39
CA TYR A 413 -9.93 -12.41 -1.06
C TYR A 413 -8.64 -11.82 -1.65
N PHE A 414 -8.15 -10.73 -1.07
CA PHE A 414 -7.01 -9.99 -1.57
C PHE A 414 -5.70 -10.79 -1.53
N TYR A 415 -5.47 -11.56 -0.45
CA TYR A 415 -4.23 -12.32 -0.28
C TYR A 415 -4.25 -13.71 -0.94
N PHE A 416 -5.43 -14.34 -1.09
CA PHE A 416 -5.52 -15.75 -1.51
C PHE A 416 -6.24 -15.99 -2.84
N HIS A 417 -6.83 -14.96 -3.47
CA HIS A 417 -7.52 -15.10 -4.75
C HIS A 417 -7.35 -13.91 -5.71
N HIS A 418 -7.03 -12.72 -5.20
CA HIS A 418 -6.83 -11.53 -6.02
C HIS A 418 -5.42 -11.46 -6.62
N TRP A 419 -5.28 -10.77 -7.76
CA TRP A 419 -3.98 -10.46 -8.38
C TRP A 419 -3.66 -8.99 -8.19
N THR A 420 -2.54 -8.71 -7.54
CA THR A 420 -2.13 -7.36 -7.15
C THR A 420 -0.63 -7.15 -7.35
N PHE A 421 -0.28 -6.46 -8.43
CA PHE A 421 1.08 -6.11 -8.85
C PHE A 421 1.16 -4.64 -9.23
N PHE A 422 2.27 -4.01 -8.90
CA PHE A 422 2.46 -2.56 -9.09
C PHE A 422 3.61 -2.28 -10.05
N ASN A 423 3.46 -1.19 -10.79
CA ASN A 423 4.51 -0.67 -11.66
C ASN A 423 5.50 0.20 -10.86
N SER A 424 6.79 -0.15 -10.88
CA SER A 424 7.86 0.62 -10.23
C SER A 424 8.79 1.35 -11.20
N THR A 425 8.41 1.45 -12.48
CA THR A 425 9.20 2.17 -13.48
C THR A 425 9.45 3.62 -13.07
N LYS A 426 8.47 4.30 -12.47
CA LYS A 426 8.64 5.69 -12.02
C LYS A 426 9.68 5.83 -10.91
N SER A 427 9.65 4.96 -9.90
CA SER A 427 10.64 4.99 -8.82
C SER A 427 12.05 4.61 -9.33
N LEU A 428 12.15 3.65 -10.23
CA LEU A 428 13.43 3.31 -10.90
C LEU A 428 14.01 4.50 -11.67
N LEU A 429 13.21 5.16 -12.52
CA LEU A 429 13.70 6.23 -13.40
C LEU A 429 13.94 7.54 -12.67
N MET A 430 13.02 7.96 -11.79
CA MET A 430 13.08 9.29 -11.16
C MET A 430 13.93 9.32 -9.89
N LEU A 431 13.92 8.24 -9.12
CA LEU A 431 14.71 8.15 -7.88
C LEU A 431 16.06 7.47 -8.11
N GLY A 432 16.27 6.85 -9.27
CA GLY A 432 17.41 5.95 -9.50
C GLY A 432 17.37 4.75 -8.55
N TYR A 433 16.18 4.38 -8.05
CA TYR A 433 16.03 3.31 -7.08
C TYR A 433 16.33 1.96 -7.73
N LYS A 434 17.29 1.24 -7.15
CA LYS A 434 17.56 -0.16 -7.47
C LYS A 434 17.59 -0.96 -6.16
N PRO A 435 16.90 -2.10 -6.06
CA PRO A 435 17.01 -2.98 -4.90
C PRO A 435 18.47 -3.38 -4.66
N ASP A 436 18.94 -3.25 -3.42
CA ASP A 436 20.30 -3.66 -3.03
C ASP A 436 20.40 -5.18 -2.85
N PHE A 437 19.29 -5.82 -2.48
CA PHE A 437 19.22 -7.25 -2.20
C PHE A 437 18.35 -7.96 -3.22
N ASP A 438 18.89 -9.02 -3.82
CA ASP A 438 18.08 -9.93 -4.62
C ASP A 438 17.14 -10.75 -3.73
N PHE A 439 16.17 -11.44 -4.34
CA PHE A 439 15.21 -12.23 -3.56
C PHE A 439 15.85 -13.32 -2.69
N LYS A 440 16.96 -13.92 -3.16
CA LYS A 440 17.65 -15.00 -2.43
C LYS A 440 18.36 -14.44 -1.19
N GLU A 441 18.95 -13.27 -1.29
CA GLU A 441 19.56 -12.54 -0.18
C GLU A 441 18.51 -12.07 0.81
N CYS A 442 17.38 -11.51 0.32
CA CYS A 442 16.24 -11.14 1.16
C CYS A 442 15.75 -12.32 1.99
N VAL A 443 15.60 -13.49 1.36
CA VAL A 443 15.26 -14.74 2.05
C VAL A 443 16.32 -15.11 3.07
N SER A 444 17.60 -15.08 2.71
CA SER A 444 18.72 -15.42 3.60
C SER A 444 18.75 -14.53 4.86
N ASN A 445 18.49 -13.24 4.73
CA ASN A 445 18.45 -12.30 5.85
C ASN A 445 17.25 -12.56 6.77
N SER A 446 16.11 -12.90 6.18
CA SER A 446 14.84 -13.07 6.90
C SER A 446 14.63 -14.48 7.47
N VAL A 447 15.36 -15.48 6.98
CA VAL A 447 15.06 -16.89 7.23
C VAL A 447 15.10 -17.25 8.71
N MET A 448 16.07 -16.72 9.46
CA MET A 448 16.22 -17.02 10.88
C MET A 448 15.01 -16.54 11.67
N HIS A 449 14.59 -15.30 11.41
CA HIS A 449 13.44 -14.67 12.05
C HIS A 449 12.17 -15.52 11.90
N TYR A 450 11.77 -15.81 10.65
CA TYR A 450 10.53 -16.55 10.42
C TYR A 450 10.60 -18.01 10.85
N ARG A 451 11.76 -18.67 10.75
CA ARG A 451 11.91 -20.09 11.12
C ARG A 451 11.93 -20.34 12.62
N GLU A 452 12.37 -19.36 13.40
CA GLU A 452 12.39 -19.45 14.86
C GLU A 452 11.07 -19.00 15.50
N MET A 453 10.27 -18.21 14.78
CA MET A 453 8.96 -17.76 15.22
C MET A 453 7.99 -18.93 15.46
N ARG A 454 7.38 -18.95 16.64
CA ARG A 454 6.34 -19.91 17.05
C ARG A 454 5.00 -19.21 17.18
N LYS A 455 3.93 -19.99 17.27
CA LYS A 455 2.57 -19.47 17.46
C LYS A 455 2.43 -18.47 18.61
N LYS A 456 3.10 -18.71 19.74
CA LYS A 456 3.07 -17.82 20.92
C LYS A 456 3.84 -16.51 20.75
N ASP A 457 4.70 -16.44 19.74
CA ASP A 457 5.52 -15.26 19.46
C ASP A 457 4.72 -14.25 18.59
N VAL A 458 3.66 -14.70 17.91
CA VAL A 458 2.70 -13.85 17.16
C VAL A 458 1.76 -13.16 18.15
N ARG A 459 1.87 -11.84 18.26
CA ARG A 459 1.09 -11.03 19.21
C ARG A 459 -0.18 -10.44 18.61
N LEU A 460 -0.12 -10.13 17.32
CA LEU A 460 -1.15 -9.43 16.58
C LEU A 460 -1.25 -10.07 15.20
N PHE A 461 -2.47 -10.17 14.68
CA PHE A 461 -2.66 -10.57 13.29
C PHE A 461 -2.54 -9.38 12.35
N SER A 462 -2.10 -9.62 11.11
CA SER A 462 -1.84 -8.53 10.16
C SER A 462 -3.08 -7.72 9.74
N TRP A 463 -4.28 -8.21 10.01
CA TRP A 463 -5.53 -7.47 9.81
C TRP A 463 -6.01 -6.70 11.04
N GLN A 464 -5.38 -6.85 12.20
CA GLN A 464 -5.80 -6.15 13.41
C GLN A 464 -5.13 -4.78 13.51
N ASN A 465 -5.67 -3.93 14.39
CA ASN A 465 -5.11 -2.62 14.68
C ASN A 465 -3.62 -2.72 15.08
N SER A 466 -2.74 -2.12 14.27
CA SER A 466 -1.28 -2.18 14.47
C SER A 466 -0.77 -1.36 15.66
N ILE A 467 -1.60 -0.46 16.23
CA ILE A 467 -1.21 0.35 17.38
C ILE A 467 -1.74 -0.28 18.67
N HIS A 468 -0.82 -0.62 19.57
CA HIS A 468 -1.16 -1.13 20.89
C HIS A 468 -1.65 -0.02 21.81
N GLU A 469 -2.73 -0.28 22.55
CA GLU A 469 -2.96 0.41 23.80
C GLU A 469 -1.94 -0.09 24.82
N ILE A 470 -1.14 0.81 25.37
CA ILE A 470 -0.39 0.51 26.60
C ILE A 470 -1.46 0.10 27.62
N PRO A 471 -1.44 -1.14 28.15
CA PRO A 471 -2.38 -1.49 29.21
C PRO A 471 -2.13 -0.49 30.33
N SER A 472 -3.12 0.36 30.59
CA SER A 472 -3.05 1.35 31.66
C SER A 472 -2.64 0.60 32.91
N THR A 473 -1.43 0.85 33.40
CA THR A 473 -1.01 0.39 34.71
C THR A 473 -1.88 1.13 35.71
N SER A 474 -3.03 0.55 36.03
CA SER A 474 -3.76 0.79 37.26
C SER A 474 -2.88 0.29 38.40
N GLY A 475 -1.90 1.11 38.73
CA GLY A 475 -0.95 0.91 39.82
C GLY A 475 -0.66 2.28 40.38
N SER A 476 -1.51 2.70 41.31
CA SER A 476 -1.30 3.82 42.21
C SER A 476 0.17 3.85 42.66
N VAL A 477 0.94 4.79 42.12
CA VAL A 477 2.24 5.16 42.68
C VAL A 477 1.96 5.85 43.99
N VAL A 478 2.04 5.10 45.09
CA VAL A 478 2.20 5.66 46.42
C VAL A 478 3.57 6.32 46.44
N VAL A 479 3.56 7.64 46.44
CA VAL A 479 4.74 8.47 46.73
C VAL A 479 5.31 8.07 48.09
N LYS A 480 6.58 7.68 48.11
CA LYS A 480 7.46 7.84 49.26
C LYS A 480 8.80 8.39 48.80
#